data_AF-A0A7X0VAS9-F1
#
_entry.id   AF-A0A7X0VAS9-F1
#
_cell.length_a   1.000
_cell.length_b   1.000
_cell.length_c   1.000
_cell.angle_alpha   90.00
_cell.angle_beta   90.00
_cell.angle_gamma   90.00
#
_symmetry.space_group_name_H-M   'P 1'
#
loop_
_entity.id
_entity.type
_entity.pdbx_description
1 polymer ?
#
loop_
_entity_poly.entity_id
_entity_poly.type
_entity_poly.pdbx_seq_one_letter_code
_entity_poly.pdbx_strand_id
1 'polypeptide(L)'
;MTRPRSWLLALVAFGVPVAFLFSLVFVVMEALSQPVLVGRRRDLASVGFGRPLVWVHQDLTSTDPPLPGTVGLDSPWEHPVQVHGVAFLLDLMIVFAVVAVVVLVVAAALVAFRRRVVPLRGRSGSPGEPDPPHSQLNRLCEPARPRA
;
A
#
# COMPACT_ATOMS: atom_id res chain seq x y z
N MET A 1 -24.82 9.21 -14.54
CA MET A 1 -24.34 9.53 -13.18
C MET A 1 -23.95 8.24 -12.45
N THR A 2 -22.75 7.72 -12.72
CA THR A 2 -22.22 6.53 -12.05
C THR A 2 -21.42 6.97 -10.82
N ARG A 3 -21.82 6.50 -9.64
CA ARG A 3 -21.34 6.95 -8.33
C ARG A 3 -19.83 6.65 -8.18
N PRO A 4 -18.94 7.65 -8.02
CA PRO A 4 -17.49 7.45 -7.83
C PRO A 4 -17.12 6.80 -6.48
N ARG A 5 -18.10 6.39 -5.66
CA ARG A 5 -17.89 5.84 -4.31
C ARG A 5 -17.65 4.32 -4.27
N SER A 6 -18.04 3.57 -5.31
CA SER A 6 -17.95 2.10 -5.28
C SER A 6 -16.51 1.58 -5.35
N TRP A 7 -15.63 2.26 -6.09
CA TRP A 7 -14.21 1.85 -6.21
C TRP A 7 -13.45 2.03 -4.89
N LEU A 8 -13.71 3.10 -4.14
CA LEU A 8 -13.09 3.33 -2.83
C LEU A 8 -13.47 2.24 -1.82
N LEU A 9 -14.74 1.82 -1.82
CA LEU A 9 -15.20 0.73 -0.95
C LEU A 9 -14.54 -0.60 -1.30
N ALA A 10 -14.38 -0.93 -2.58
CA ALA A 10 -13.67 -2.13 -3.01
C ALA A 10 -12.18 -2.09 -2.60
N LEU A 11 -11.53 -0.94 -2.75
CA LEU A 11 -10.11 -0.78 -2.42
C LEU A 11 -9.86 -0.90 -0.91
N VAL A 12 -10.77 -0.40 -0.08
CA VAL A 12 -10.71 -0.57 1.38
C VAL A 12 -11.04 -2.03 1.76
N ALA A 13 -12.11 -2.60 1.20
CA ALA A 13 -12.56 -3.95 1.55
C ALA A 13 -11.54 -5.04 1.22
N PHE A 14 -10.80 -4.91 0.10
CA PHE A 14 -9.78 -5.89 -0.29
C PHE A 14 -8.36 -5.46 0.11
N GLY A 15 -8.06 -4.15 0.08
CA GLY A 15 -6.72 -3.66 0.38
C GLY A 15 -6.35 -3.75 1.86
N VAL A 16 -7.30 -3.54 2.77
CA VAL A 16 -7.02 -3.62 4.22
C VAL A 16 -6.68 -5.04 4.67
N PRO A 17 -7.45 -6.09 4.31
CA PRO A 17 -7.08 -7.47 4.66
C PRO A 17 -5.74 -7.89 4.06
N VAL A 18 -5.45 -7.49 2.81
CA VAL A 18 -4.17 -7.80 2.16
C VAL A 18 -3.01 -7.09 2.86
N ALA A 19 -3.15 -5.80 3.20
CA ALA A 19 -2.14 -5.06 3.93
C ALA A 19 -1.90 -5.63 5.34
N PHE A 20 -2.98 -6.05 6.01
CA PHE A 20 -2.89 -6.72 7.31
C PHE A 20 -2.15 -8.05 7.21
N LEU A 21 -2.53 -8.92 6.26
CA LEU A 21 -1.87 -10.21 6.05
C LEU A 21 -0.39 -10.02 5.69
N PHE A 22 -0.08 -9.08 4.81
CA PHE A 22 1.29 -8.73 4.46
C PHE A 22 2.09 -8.30 5.70
N SER A 23 1.53 -7.41 6.52
CA SER A 23 2.19 -6.93 7.74
C SER A 23 2.43 -8.06 8.74
N LEU A 24 1.45 -8.96 8.90
CA LEU A 24 1.57 -10.14 9.75
C LEU A 24 2.71 -11.06 9.28
N VAL A 25 2.70 -11.43 8.01
CA VAL A 25 3.75 -12.28 7.42
C VAL A 25 5.12 -11.60 7.53
N PHE A 26 5.17 -10.30 7.26
CA PHE A 26 6.40 -9.53 7.35
C PHE A 26 7.00 -9.57 8.75
N VAL A 27 6.23 -9.23 9.80
CA VAL A 27 6.71 -9.24 11.20
C VAL A 27 7.21 -10.62 11.61
N VAL A 28 6.51 -11.69 11.23
CA VAL A 28 6.93 -13.06 11.54
C VAL A 28 8.22 -13.43 10.81
N MET A 29 8.31 -13.15 9.51
CA MET A 29 9.51 -13.44 8.72
C MET A 29 10.72 -12.63 9.20
N GLU A 30 10.49 -11.40 9.67
CA GLU A 30 11.51 -10.54 10.22
C GLU A 30 12.13 -11.16 11.48
N ALA A 31 11.31 -11.60 12.44
CA ALA A 31 11.80 -12.29 13.63
C ALA A 31 12.56 -13.60 13.31
N LEU A 32 12.10 -14.36 12.30
CA LEU A 32 12.76 -15.59 11.86
C LEU A 32 14.08 -15.34 11.12
N SER A 33 14.20 -14.21 10.42
CA SER A 33 15.38 -13.89 9.59
C SER A 33 16.47 -13.18 10.37
N GLN A 34 16.30 -12.99 11.68
CA GLN A 34 17.20 -12.19 12.50
C GLN A 34 18.25 -13.01 13.25
N PRO A 35 19.51 -12.97 12.80
CA PRO A 35 20.60 -13.43 13.64
C PRO A 35 20.86 -12.44 14.77
N VAL A 36 21.00 -12.97 15.98
CA VAL A 36 21.37 -12.21 17.19
C VAL A 36 22.80 -12.59 17.57
N LEU A 37 23.64 -11.60 17.82
CA LEU A 37 25.02 -11.82 18.27
C LEU A 37 25.04 -12.13 19.77
N VAL A 38 25.56 -13.29 20.13
CA VAL A 38 25.70 -13.76 21.50
C VAL A 38 27.18 -13.82 21.86
N GLY A 39 27.57 -13.06 22.88
CA GLY A 39 28.97 -12.97 23.31
C GLY A 39 29.34 -13.94 24.43
N ARG A 40 28.37 -14.34 25.27
CA ARG A 40 28.61 -15.14 26.48
C ARG A 40 27.53 -16.20 26.68
N ARG A 41 27.89 -17.32 27.32
CA ARG A 41 26.93 -18.41 27.62
C ARG A 41 25.70 -17.94 28.40
N ARG A 42 25.86 -17.00 29.32
CA ARG A 42 24.72 -16.45 30.10
C ARG A 42 23.70 -15.72 29.23
N ASP A 43 24.12 -15.19 28.09
CA ASP A 43 23.26 -14.44 27.17
C ASP A 43 22.35 -15.41 26.37
N LEU A 44 22.66 -16.72 26.36
CA LEU A 44 21.82 -17.76 25.76
C LEU A 44 20.54 -18.04 26.56
N ALA A 45 20.47 -17.65 27.84
CA ALA A 45 19.29 -17.90 28.68
C ALA A 45 18.05 -17.12 28.25
N SER A 46 18.24 -16.03 27.50
CA SER A 46 17.15 -15.23 26.96
C SER A 46 17.63 -14.49 25.72
N VAL A 47 17.47 -15.12 24.56
CA VAL A 47 17.75 -14.51 23.26
C VAL A 47 16.45 -13.93 22.71
N GLY A 48 16.46 -12.62 22.46
CA GLY A 48 15.32 -11.86 21.97
C GLY A 48 15.30 -11.73 20.45
N PHE A 49 14.17 -12.03 19.81
CA PHE A 49 13.95 -11.86 18.38
C PHE A 49 12.75 -10.93 18.09
N GLY A 50 12.81 -10.31 16.91
CA GLY A 50 11.80 -9.38 16.40
C GLY A 50 12.24 -7.91 16.50
N ARG A 51 11.80 -7.11 15.53
CA ARG A 51 11.95 -5.66 15.53
C ARG A 51 10.74 -4.93 14.91
N PRO A 52 10.56 -3.65 15.27
CA PRO A 52 11.33 -2.83 16.23
C PRO A 52 11.23 -3.24 17.70
N LEU A 53 10.20 -4.01 18.08
CA LEU A 53 10.04 -4.49 19.45
C LEU A 53 10.43 -5.96 19.54
N VAL A 54 11.20 -6.33 20.56
CA VAL A 54 11.47 -7.74 20.84
C VAL A 54 10.19 -8.36 21.41
N TRP A 55 9.62 -9.32 20.69
CA TRP A 55 8.37 -9.97 21.09
C TRP A 55 8.49 -11.50 21.18
N VAL A 56 9.64 -12.06 20.80
CA VAL A 56 9.99 -13.47 20.99
C VAL A 56 11.21 -13.57 21.90
N HIS A 57 11.15 -14.44 22.90
CA HIS A 57 12.33 -14.84 23.66
C HIS A 57 12.49 -16.36 23.61
N GLN A 58 13.72 -16.82 23.42
CA GLN A 58 14.07 -18.23 23.49
C GLN A 58 15.18 -18.46 24.50
N ASP A 59 15.08 -19.58 25.22
CA ASP A 59 16.16 -20.12 26.02
C ASP A 59 16.97 -21.11 25.17
N LEU A 60 18.20 -20.73 24.86
CA LEU A 60 19.16 -21.50 24.08
C LEU A 60 20.29 -22.07 24.97
N THR A 61 20.13 -22.09 26.30
CA THR A 61 21.17 -22.61 27.22
C THR A 61 21.52 -24.08 27.02
N SER A 62 20.59 -24.86 26.44
CA SER A 62 20.84 -26.26 26.07
C SER A 62 21.65 -26.41 24.78
N THR A 63 21.85 -25.33 24.03
CA THR A 63 22.69 -25.33 22.82
C THR A 63 24.13 -24.95 23.20
N ASP A 64 25.12 -25.54 22.51
CA ASP A 64 26.54 -25.21 22.72
C ASP A 64 27.17 -24.61 21.46
N PRO A 65 26.70 -23.43 21.00
CA PRO A 65 27.28 -22.77 19.85
C PRO A 65 28.68 -22.24 20.19
N PRO A 66 29.62 -22.18 19.23
CA PRO A 66 30.89 -21.50 19.44
C PRO A 66 30.65 -20.01 19.75
N LEU A 67 31.33 -19.49 20.78
CA LEU A 67 31.17 -18.10 21.25
C LEU A 67 32.46 -17.27 21.07
N PRO A 68 32.38 -15.99 20.67
CA PRO A 68 31.16 -15.26 20.27
C PRO A 68 30.61 -15.77 18.92
N GLY A 69 29.28 -15.80 18.79
CA GLY A 69 28.62 -16.34 17.59
C GLY A 69 27.25 -15.71 17.35
N THR A 70 26.73 -15.90 16.14
CA THR A 70 25.36 -15.51 15.78
C THR A 70 24.43 -16.70 15.94
N VAL A 71 23.32 -16.51 16.64
CA VAL A 71 22.24 -17.51 16.76
C VAL A 71 21.00 -16.98 16.04
N GLY A 72 20.28 -17.85 15.36
CA GLY A 72 19.03 -17.55 14.67
C GLY A 72 17.86 -18.29 15.30
N LEU A 73 16.65 -17.87 14.90
CA LEU A 73 15.41 -18.59 15.21
C LEU A 73 15.18 -19.64 14.11
N ASP A 74 15.87 -20.78 14.19
CA ASP A 74 15.80 -21.82 13.14
C ASP A 74 14.43 -22.51 13.09
N SER A 75 13.79 -22.67 14.26
CA SER A 75 12.43 -23.22 14.37
C SER A 75 11.68 -22.62 15.57
N PRO A 76 10.43 -22.20 15.40
CA PRO A 76 9.54 -21.82 16.51
C PRO A 76 9.27 -22.97 17.50
N TRP A 77 9.64 -24.21 17.15
CA TRP A 77 9.23 -25.42 17.88
C TRP A 77 10.37 -26.12 18.64
N GLU A 78 11.62 -25.71 18.45
CA GLU A 78 12.77 -26.46 18.98
C GLU A 78 13.16 -26.09 20.42
N HIS A 79 12.70 -24.94 20.92
CA HIS A 79 12.99 -24.45 22.28
C HIS A 79 11.75 -23.75 22.87
N PRO A 80 11.60 -23.70 24.21
CA PRO A 80 10.48 -22.99 24.83
C PRO A 80 10.49 -21.51 24.39
N VAL A 81 9.50 -21.14 23.60
CA VAL A 81 9.33 -19.78 23.08
C VAL A 81 8.39 -19.01 24.00
N GLN A 82 8.88 -17.91 24.57
CA GLN A 82 8.04 -16.94 25.24
C GLN A 82 7.65 -15.84 24.25
N VAL A 83 6.36 -15.63 24.06
CA VAL A 83 5.83 -14.60 23.16
C VAL A 83 5.19 -13.47 23.96
N HIS A 84 5.70 -12.25 23.79
CA HIS A 84 5.07 -11.06 24.36
C HIS A 84 4.01 -10.50 23.41
N GLY A 85 2.76 -10.94 23.58
CA GLY A 85 1.66 -10.57 22.68
C GLY A 85 1.42 -9.07 22.53
N VAL A 86 1.67 -8.27 23.58
CA VAL A 86 1.54 -6.80 23.50
C VAL A 86 2.61 -6.19 22.60
N ALA A 87 3.87 -6.60 22.76
CA ALA A 87 4.97 -6.13 21.93
C ALA A 87 4.75 -6.53 20.47
N PHE A 88 4.33 -7.79 20.22
CA PHE A 88 3.97 -8.28 18.89
C PHE A 88 2.85 -7.46 18.25
N LEU A 89 1.78 -7.15 18.99
CA LEU A 89 0.66 -6.37 18.46
C LEU A 89 1.09 -4.94 18.10
N LEU A 90 1.92 -4.32 18.94
CA LEU A 90 2.45 -2.98 18.65
C LEU A 90 3.33 -2.99 17.40
N ASP A 91 4.20 -4.00 17.25
CA ASP A 91 5.03 -4.20 16.07
C ASP A 91 4.20 -4.33 14.80
N LEU A 92 3.18 -5.18 14.85
CA LEU A 92 2.22 -5.39 13.76
C LEU A 92 1.49 -4.09 13.39
N MET A 93 1.07 -3.30 14.37
CA MET A 93 0.42 -2.01 14.14
C MET A 93 1.36 -0.98 13.51
N ILE A 94 2.64 -0.96 13.93
CA ILE A 94 3.65 -0.08 13.34
C ILE A 94 3.85 -0.43 11.85
N VAL A 95 4.10 -1.69 11.53
CA VAL A 95 4.30 -2.14 10.14
C VAL A 95 3.05 -1.87 9.30
N PHE A 96 1.87 -2.21 9.83
CA PHE A 96 0.60 -1.95 9.15
C PHE A 96 0.39 -0.46 8.86
N ALA A 97 0.67 0.41 9.82
CA ALA A 97 0.56 1.86 9.64
C ALA A 97 1.51 2.36 8.54
N VAL A 98 2.76 1.88 8.52
CA VAL A 98 3.74 2.23 7.48
C VAL A 98 3.25 1.80 6.11
N VAL A 99 2.78 0.55 5.97
CA VAL A 99 2.23 0.03 4.71
C VAL A 99 1.03 0.85 4.25
N ALA A 100 0.11 1.18 5.16
CA ALA A 100 -1.06 2.00 4.86
C ALA A 100 -0.66 3.39 4.34
N VAL A 101 0.32 4.05 4.98
CA VAL A 101 0.85 5.34 4.54
C VAL A 101 1.47 5.25 3.15
N VAL A 102 2.29 4.22 2.89
CA VAL A 102 2.91 4.01 1.57
C VAL A 102 1.83 3.83 0.49
N VAL A 103 0.81 3.02 0.74
CA VAL A 103 -0.31 2.82 -0.19
C VAL A 103 -1.03 4.13 -0.48
N LEU A 104 -1.30 4.95 0.54
CA LEU A 104 -1.95 6.25 0.37
C LEU A 104 -1.10 7.22 -0.46
N VAL A 105 0.21 7.28 -0.20
CA VAL A 105 1.14 8.15 -0.95
C VAL A 105 1.20 7.73 -2.42
N VAL A 106 1.33 6.42 -2.71
CA VAL A 106 1.36 5.90 -4.07
C VAL A 106 0.03 6.19 -4.79
N ALA A 107 -1.11 5.96 -4.13
CA ALA A 107 -2.41 6.26 -4.70
C ALA A 107 -2.57 7.76 -5.01
N ALA A 108 -2.15 8.64 -4.11
CA ALA A 108 -2.18 10.08 -4.32
C ALA A 108 -1.29 10.51 -5.50
N ALA A 109 -0.08 9.96 -5.60
CA ALA A 109 0.84 10.22 -6.71
C ALA A 109 0.26 9.77 -8.06
N LEU A 110 -0.36 8.59 -8.12
CA LEU A 110 -1.02 8.08 -9.33
C LEU A 110 -2.20 8.97 -9.75
N VAL A 111 -3.00 9.45 -8.81
CA VAL A 111 -4.10 10.38 -9.09
C VAL A 111 -3.57 11.72 -9.59
N ALA A 112 -2.52 12.26 -8.96
CA ALA A 112 -1.88 13.50 -9.39
C ALA A 112 -1.29 13.37 -10.82
N PHE A 113 -0.64 12.25 -11.13
CA PHE A 113 -0.12 11.97 -12.46
C PHE A 113 -1.22 11.90 -13.52
N ARG A 114 -2.31 11.17 -13.25
CA ARG A 114 -3.48 11.11 -14.16
C ARG A 114 -4.06 12.49 -14.46
N ARG A 115 -4.15 13.37 -13.46
CA ARG A 115 -4.64 14.75 -13.65
C ARG A 115 -3.72 15.59 -14.54
N ARG A 116 -2.41 15.36 -14.50
CA ARG A 116 -1.43 16.11 -15.31
C ARG A 116 -1.37 15.68 -16.77
N VAL A 117 -1.76 14.44 -17.09
CA VAL A 117 -1.72 13.90 -18.46
C VAL A 117 -3.02 14.19 -19.25
N VAL A 118 -4.11 14.61 -18.58
CA VAL A 118 -5.40 14.99 -19.21
C VAL A 118 -5.62 16.52 -19.30
N PRO A 119 -4.65 17.32 -19.80
CA PRO A 119 -4.98 18.53 -20.52
C PRO A 119 -4.45 18.42 -21.96
N LEU A 120 -5.21 18.95 -22.94
CA LEU A 120 -4.94 18.98 -24.40
C LEU A 120 -5.70 17.99 -25.31
N ARG A 121 -6.95 17.61 -25.00
CA ARG A 121 -7.87 17.04 -26.01
C ARG A 121 -9.20 17.79 -26.18
N GLY A 122 -9.26 19.05 -25.74
CA GLY A 122 -10.51 19.83 -25.70
C GLY A 122 -10.42 21.27 -26.18
N ARG A 123 -9.31 21.70 -26.80
CA ARG A 123 -9.18 23.05 -27.36
C ARG A 123 -8.67 23.03 -28.80
N SER A 124 -9.27 22.17 -29.62
CA SER A 124 -9.40 22.44 -31.05
C SER A 124 -10.74 23.15 -31.27
N GLY A 125 -10.89 24.32 -30.64
CA GLY A 125 -11.80 25.32 -31.18
C GLY A 125 -11.09 25.83 -32.43
N SER A 126 -11.58 25.40 -33.60
CA SER A 126 -11.17 25.96 -34.89
C SER A 126 -11.39 27.48 -34.83
N PRO A 127 -10.33 28.31 -34.85
CA PRO A 127 -10.49 29.73 -35.04
C PRO A 127 -10.66 29.95 -36.54
N GLY A 128 -11.92 30.01 -36.99
CA GLY A 128 -12.27 30.58 -38.29
C GLY A 128 -12.34 29.59 -39.46
N GLU A 129 -13.24 28.62 -39.41
CA GLU A 129 -13.83 28.10 -40.65
C GLU A 129 -14.99 29.05 -41.02
N PRO A 130 -14.88 29.89 -42.07
CA PRO A 130 -15.99 30.71 -42.54
C PRO A 130 -17.14 29.82 -43.02
N ASP A 131 -18.36 30.16 -42.62
CA ASP A 131 -19.59 29.48 -43.05
C ASP A 131 -19.62 29.32 -44.58
N PRO A 132 -19.93 28.11 -45.10
CA PRO A 132 -20.04 27.91 -46.54
C PRO A 132 -21.23 28.70 -47.11
N PRO A 133 -21.07 29.35 -48.29
CA PRO A 133 -22.02 30.32 -48.85
C PRO A 133 -23.39 29.74 -49.27
N HIS A 134 -23.63 28.44 -49.08
CA HIS A 134 -24.82 27.78 -49.58
C HIS A 134 -26.04 27.86 -48.64
N SER A 135 -25.88 28.33 -47.41
CA SER A 135 -27.00 28.49 -46.45
C SER A 135 -27.79 29.79 -46.59
N GLN A 136 -27.30 30.75 -47.39
CA GLN A 136 -27.97 32.04 -47.66
C GLN A 136 -29.02 31.93 -48.79
N LEU A 137 -28.89 30.97 -49.71
CA LEU A 137 -29.80 30.82 -50.86
C LEU A 137 -31.20 30.32 -50.47
N ASN A 138 -31.35 29.66 -49.32
CA ASN A 138 -32.64 29.13 -48.88
C ASN A 138 -33.58 30.18 -48.27
N ARG A 139 -33.12 31.42 -48.01
CA ARG A 139 -33.96 32.48 -47.45
C ARG A 139 -34.59 33.40 -48.50
N LEU A 140 -34.22 33.28 -49.77
CA LEU A 140 -34.77 34.11 -50.85
C LEU A 140 -35.99 33.49 -51.55
N CYS A 141 -36.36 32.25 -51.23
CA CYS A 141 -37.49 31.55 -51.83
C CYS A 141 -38.70 31.43 -50.90
N GLU A 142 -38.83 32.25 -49.86
CA GLU A 142 -40.04 32.25 -49.03
C GLU A 142 -41.12 33.13 -49.68
N PRO A 143 -42.18 32.56 -50.29
CA PRO A 143 -43.24 33.35 -50.91
C PRO A 143 -44.03 34.09 -49.84
N ALA A 144 -44.20 35.39 -50.04
CA ALA A 144 -44.98 36.27 -49.19
C ALA A 144 -46.39 35.70 -48.98
N ARG A 145 -46.71 35.35 -47.73
CA ARG A 145 -48.08 34.96 -47.34
C ARG A 145 -49.04 36.15 -47.54
N PRO A 146 -50.20 35.96 -48.17
CA PRO A 146 -51.24 36.99 -48.21
C PRO A 146 -51.75 37.22 -46.79
N ARG A 147 -51.81 38.50 -46.38
CA ARG A 147 -52.56 38.90 -45.18
C ARG A 147 -54.04 38.98 -45.57
N ALA A 148 -54.86 38.21 -44.86
CA ALA A 148 -56.32 38.35 -44.84
C ALA A 148 -56.72 39.54 -43.96
#